data_AF-A0A259SEJ1-F1
#
_entry.id   AF-A0A259SEJ1-F1
#
_cell.length_a   1.000
_cell.length_b   1.000
_cell.length_c   1.000
_cell.angle_alpha   90.00
_cell.angle_beta   90.00
_cell.angle_gamma   90.00
#
_symmetry.space_group_name_H-M   'P 1'
#
loop_
_entity.id
_entity.type
_entity.pdbx_description
1 polymer ?
#
loop_
_entity_poly.entity_id
_entity_poly.type
_entity_poly.pdbx_seq_one_letter_code
_entity_poly.pdbx_strand_id
1 'polypeptide(L)'
;GNGVRIDSHIYNGYSVPPYYDSMIGKLITHADTREQAIRRMAGALDEMMIDGIKTNIPLHREMMADQAFIEGGTDIHYLQKKLGLN
;
A
#
# COMPACT_ATOMS: atom_id res chain seq x y z
N GLY A 1 13.85 -3.85 6.17
CA GLY A 1 13.96 -5.30 6.49
C GLY A 1 14.38 -6.07 5.24
N ASN A 2 14.51 -7.39 5.32
CA ASN A 2 14.85 -8.21 4.14
C ASN A 2 13.74 -8.11 3.08
N GLY A 3 14.05 -7.51 1.92
CA GLY A 3 13.12 -7.32 0.81
C GLY A 3 12.05 -6.25 1.04
N VAL A 4 12.20 -5.34 2.01
CA VAL A 4 11.28 -4.21 2.26
C VAL A 4 12.05 -2.91 2.23
N ARG A 5 11.62 -1.98 1.37
CA ARG A 5 12.18 -0.64 1.19
C ARG A 5 11.07 0.41 1.35
N ILE A 6 11.40 1.50 2.04
CA ILE A 6 10.53 2.67 2.15
C ILE A 6 11.29 3.86 1.54
N ASP A 7 10.66 4.50 0.55
CA ASP A 7 11.08 5.81 0.06
C ASP A 7 10.09 6.84 0.58
N SER A 8 10.54 7.78 1.43
CA SER A 8 9.68 8.82 1.98
C SER A 8 10.47 10.11 2.19
N HIS A 9 9.75 11.24 2.22
CA HIS A 9 10.27 12.55 2.56
C HIS A 9 9.78 13.03 3.94
N ILE A 10 8.88 12.27 4.59
CA ILE A 10 8.31 12.64 5.88
C ILE A 10 9.19 12.15 7.02
N TYR A 11 9.05 12.80 8.17
CA TYR A 11 9.72 12.47 9.42
C TYR A 11 8.76 12.77 10.59
N ASN A 12 9.12 12.38 11.81
CA ASN A 12 8.26 12.60 12.98
C ASN A 12 8.02 14.11 13.19
N GLY A 13 6.76 14.51 13.38
CA GLY A 13 6.34 15.90 13.49
C GLY A 13 6.20 16.64 12.16
N TYR A 14 6.40 15.97 11.02
CA TYR A 14 6.16 16.56 9.70
C TYR A 14 4.67 16.86 9.49
N SER A 15 4.38 18.08 9.06
CA SER A 15 3.02 18.49 8.68
C SER A 15 2.85 18.38 7.17
N VAL A 16 1.88 17.58 6.73
CA VAL A 16 1.61 17.40 5.29
C VAL A 16 0.89 18.63 4.75
N PRO A 17 1.51 19.40 3.83
CA PRO A 17 0.87 20.59 3.29
C PRO A 17 -0.29 20.23 2.36
N PRO A 18 -1.41 20.98 2.38
CA PRO A 18 -2.58 20.70 1.55
C PRO A 18 -2.39 21.13 0.07
N TYR A 19 -1.29 21.80 -0.26
CA TYR A 19 -1.04 22.40 -1.57
C TYR A 19 -0.30 21.48 -2.54
N TYR A 20 0.13 20.29 -2.09
CA TYR A 20 0.91 19.33 -2.87
C TYR A 20 0.22 17.97 -2.90
N ASP A 21 0.83 17.03 -3.62
CA ASP A 21 0.36 15.65 -3.65
C ASP A 21 0.31 15.04 -2.24
N SER A 22 -0.72 14.22 -2.02
CA SER A 22 -0.98 13.49 -0.77
C SER A 22 0.00 12.34 -0.51
N MET A 23 0.87 12.01 -1.47
CA MET A 23 1.82 10.90 -1.36
C MET A 23 2.91 11.20 -0.32
N ILE A 24 2.82 10.55 0.83
CA ILE A 24 3.79 10.66 1.93
C ILE A 24 4.96 9.68 1.80
N GLY A 25 4.84 8.63 1.00
CA GLY A 25 5.90 7.65 0.79
C GLY A 25 5.49 6.48 -0.09
N LYS A 26 6.47 5.68 -0.47
CA LYS A 26 6.30 4.45 -1.25
C LYS A 26 6.81 3.28 -0.43
N LEU A 27 5.94 2.32 -0.14
CA LEU A 27 6.30 1.03 0.42
C LEU A 27 6.54 0.04 -0.71
N ILE A 28 7.72 -0.54 -0.76
CA ILE A 28 8.16 -1.41 -1.85
C ILE A 28 8.62 -2.73 -1.26
N THR A 29 8.08 -3.84 -1.75
CA THR A 29 8.51 -5.18 -1.36
C THR A 29 8.97 -6.01 -2.56
N HIS A 30 9.94 -6.88 -2.32
CA HIS A 30 10.52 -7.76 -3.34
C HIS A 30 10.69 -9.17 -2.77
N ALA A 31 10.51 -10.20 -3.61
CA ALA A 31 10.71 -11.61 -3.29
C ALA A 31 10.89 -12.42 -4.58
N ASP A 32 11.31 -13.69 -4.44
CA ASP A 32 11.52 -14.59 -5.58
C ASP A 32 10.21 -14.99 -6.29
N THR A 33 9.08 -14.96 -5.58
CA THR A 33 7.76 -15.21 -6.15
C THR A 33 6.78 -14.10 -5.81
N ARG A 34 5.77 -13.89 -6.68
CA ARG A 34 4.71 -12.90 -6.47
C ARG A 34 3.97 -13.13 -5.14
N GLU A 35 3.68 -14.39 -4.83
CA GLU A 35 3.02 -14.77 -3.59
C GLU A 35 3.84 -14.39 -2.35
N GLN A 36 5.17 -14.60 -2.38
CA GLN A 36 6.05 -14.17 -1.30
C GLN A 36 6.13 -12.65 -1.20
N ALA A 37 6.14 -11.93 -2.32
CA ALA A 37 6.15 -10.47 -2.34
C ALA A 37 4.86 -9.88 -1.76
N ILE A 38 3.70 -10.49 -2.05
CA ILE A 38 2.39 -10.12 -1.48
C ILE A 38 2.38 -10.38 0.03
N ARG A 39 2.81 -11.56 0.48
CA ARG A 39 2.89 -11.87 1.93
C ARG A 39 3.81 -10.89 2.66
N ARG A 40 4.94 -10.53 2.06
CA ARG A 40 5.86 -9.53 2.60
C ARG A 40 5.24 -8.12 2.62
N MET A 41 4.49 -7.74 1.58
CA MET A 41 3.76 -6.47 1.56
C MET A 41 2.70 -6.40 2.65
N ALA A 42 1.94 -7.49 2.85
CA ALA A 42 0.93 -7.59 3.90
C ALA A 42 1.55 -7.36 5.29
N GLY A 43 2.64 -8.07 5.62
CA GLY A 43 3.35 -7.87 6.88
C GLY A 43 3.93 -6.45 7.04
N ALA A 44 4.52 -5.91 5.97
CA ALA A 44 5.06 -4.55 6.02
C ALA A 44 3.97 -3.47 6.18
N LEU A 45 2.77 -3.68 5.64
CA LEU A 45 1.62 -2.83 5.88
C LEU A 45 1.11 -2.98 7.31
N ASP A 46 1.06 -4.19 7.87
CA ASP A 46 0.63 -4.45 9.26
C ASP A 46 1.55 -3.79 10.30
N GLU A 47 2.85 -3.75 10.04
CA GLU A 47 3.84 -3.08 10.88
C GLU A 47 3.87 -1.55 10.70
N MET A 48 3.20 -1.01 9.67
CA MET A 48 3.23 0.43 9.39
C MET A 48 2.37 1.21 10.38
N MET A 49 3.01 2.14 11.09
CA MET A 49 2.37 3.04 12.05
C MET A 49 2.49 4.49 11.57
N ILE A 50 1.37 5.10 11.22
CA ILE A 50 1.25 6.51 10.85
C ILE A 50 0.06 7.08 11.62
N ASP A 51 0.30 8.15 12.36
CA ASP A 51 -0.71 8.84 13.16
C ASP A 51 -0.82 10.31 12.74
N GLY A 52 -1.94 10.95 13.06
CA GLY A 52 -2.22 12.36 12.76
C GLY A 52 -2.80 12.63 11.36
N ILE A 53 -2.75 11.65 10.45
CA ILE A 53 -3.38 11.74 9.12
C ILE A 53 -4.10 10.44 8.75
N LYS A 54 -5.16 10.55 7.95
CA LYS A 54 -5.78 9.38 7.32
C LYS A 54 -4.90 8.93 6.15
N THR A 55 -4.68 7.63 6.04
CA THR A 55 -3.93 7.02 4.94
C THR A 55 -4.76 5.97 4.22
N ASN A 56 -4.30 5.56 3.05
CA ASN A 56 -4.89 4.47 2.28
C ASN A 56 -4.31 3.08 2.65
N ILE A 57 -3.58 2.96 3.77
CA ILE A 57 -3.07 1.68 4.27
C ILE A 57 -4.18 0.62 4.40
N PRO A 58 -5.38 0.92 4.95
CA PRO A 58 -6.46 -0.07 5.05
C PRO A 58 -6.87 -0.64 3.68
N LEU A 59 -7.04 0.22 2.68
CA LEU A 59 -7.35 -0.21 1.31
C LEU A 59 -6.24 -1.13 0.75
N HIS A 60 -4.98 -0.78 0.96
CA HIS A 60 -3.87 -1.62 0.50
C HIS A 60 -3.80 -2.97 1.22
N ARG A 61 -4.16 -3.05 2.51
CA ARG A 61 -4.28 -4.32 3.24
C ARG A 61 -5.39 -5.20 2.67
N GLU A 62 -6.57 -4.61 2.41
CA GLU A 62 -7.67 -5.32 1.74
C GLU A 62 -7.24 -5.86 0.38
N MET A 63 -6.45 -5.08 -0.37
CA MET A 63 -5.91 -5.52 -1.65
C MET A 63 -4.95 -6.71 -1.53
N MET A 64 -4.10 -6.75 -0.50
CA MET A 64 -3.19 -7.88 -0.29
C MET A 64 -3.91 -9.18 0.13
N ALA A 65 -5.16 -9.08 0.61
CA ALA A 65 -6.02 -10.21 0.97
C ALA A 65 -7.02 -10.59 -0.13
N ASP A 66 -7.11 -9.84 -1.22
CA ASP A 66 -8.07 -10.08 -2.29
C ASP A 66 -7.59 -11.18 -3.26
N GLN A 67 -8.40 -12.23 -3.42
CA GLN A 67 -8.05 -13.38 -4.25
C GLN A 67 -7.84 -13.02 -5.73
N ALA A 68 -8.67 -12.15 -6.30
CA ALA A 68 -8.53 -11.74 -7.70
C ALA A 68 -7.23 -10.94 -7.91
N PHE A 69 -6.84 -10.13 -6.93
CA PHE A 69 -5.54 -9.48 -6.93
C PHE A 69 -4.40 -10.49 -6.76
N ILE A 70 -4.51 -11.47 -5.87
CA ILE A 70 -3.49 -12.52 -5.64
C ILE A 70 -3.31 -13.43 -6.87
N GLU A 71 -4.33 -13.64 -7.68
CA GLU A 71 -4.25 -14.42 -8.91
C GLU A 71 -3.68 -13.62 -10.10
N GLY A 72 -3.71 -12.27 -10.01
CA GLY A 72 -3.16 -11.39 -11.03
C GLY A 72 -4.08 -11.14 -12.23
N GLY A 73 -5.35 -11.56 -12.16
CA GLY A 73 -6.37 -11.39 -13.21
C GLY A 73 -7.09 -10.04 -13.18
N THR A 74 -6.44 -8.96 -12.77
CA THR A 74 -7.09 -7.64 -12.59
C THR A 74 -6.91 -6.75 -13.81
N ASP A 75 -8.02 -6.20 -14.33
CA ASP A 75 -8.01 -5.17 -15.39
C ASP A 75 -7.88 -3.75 -14.81
N ILE A 76 -7.84 -2.74 -15.67
CA ILE A 76 -7.74 -1.32 -15.25
C ILE A 76 -8.98 -0.80 -14.51
N HIS A 77 -10.12 -1.47 -14.60
CA HIS A 77 -11.39 -1.12 -13.95
C HIS A 77 -11.62 -1.89 -12.64
N TYR A 78 -10.72 -2.81 -12.29
CA TYR A 78 -10.89 -3.71 -11.17
C TYR A 78 -11.15 -2.96 -9.85
N LEU A 79 -10.33 -1.95 -9.53
CA LEU A 79 -10.47 -1.19 -8.28
C LEU A 79 -11.76 -0.37 -8.26
N GLN A 80 -12.11 0.25 -9.39
CA GLN A 80 -13.35 1.00 -9.56
C GLN A 80 -14.58 0.11 -9.29
N LYS A 81 -14.62 -1.08 -9.91
CA LYS A 81 -15.67 -2.08 -9.69
C LYS A 81 -15.73 -2.55 -8.23
N LYS A 82 -14.59 -2.82 -7.61
CA LYS A 82 -14.49 -3.27 -6.21
C LYS A 82 -15.03 -2.22 -5.23
N LEU A 83 -14.79 -0.95 -5.51
CA LEU A 83 -15.24 0.16 -4.67
C LEU A 83 -16.69 0.59 -4.97
N GLY A 84 -17.38 -0.04 -5.94
CA GLY A 84 -18.73 0.34 -6.34
C GLY A 84 -18.80 1.75 -6.93
N LEU A 85 -17.70 2.25 -7.49
CA LEU A 85 -17.63 3.54 -8.15
C LEU A 85 -17.99 3.31 -9.62
N ASN A 86 -19.02 4.00 -10.12
CA ASN A 86 -19.48 3.87 -11.52
C ASN A 86 -18.56 4.59 -12.50
#